data_AF-A0A7S0G8T3-F1
#
_entry.id   AF-A0A7S0G8T3-F1
#
_cell.length_a   1.000
_cell.length_b   1.000
_cell.length_c   1.000
_cell.angle_alpha   90.00
_cell.angle_beta   90.00
_cell.angle_gamma   90.00
#
_symmetry.space_group_name_H-M   'P 1'
#
loop_
_entity.id
_entity.type
_entity.pdbx_description
1 polymer ?
#
loop_
_entity_poly.entity_id
_entity_poly.type
_entity_poly.pdbx_seq_one_letter_code
_entity_poly.pdbx_strand_id
1 'polypeptide(L)'
;GQFTEALEATVVLIEKCESHFGVNHPVTASSYNNAAVMHKNLGDYDLSRECYRKALDVYGVIVGKDHANYAMALNNLGNLDRAQSSSLELNAEESAGASDANMTIW
;
A
#
# COMPACT_ATOMS: atom_id res chain seq x y z
N GLY A 1 18.65 -9.95 2.25
CA GLY A 1 17.20 -10.06 2.52
C GLY A 1 16.49 -9.35 1.40
N GLN A 2 15.66 -10.06 0.64
CA GLN A 2 14.98 -9.52 -0.56
C GLN A 2 14.03 -8.35 -0.23
N PHE A 3 13.66 -8.22 1.05
CA PHE A 3 12.79 -7.17 1.59
C PHE A 3 13.40 -5.76 1.56
N THR A 4 14.71 -5.62 1.86
CA THR A 4 15.37 -4.30 1.82
C THR A 4 15.66 -3.84 0.40
N GLU A 5 15.95 -4.78 -0.50
CA GLU A 5 16.23 -4.50 -1.91
C GLU A 5 14.98 -4.02 -2.65
N ALA A 6 13.81 -4.64 -2.39
CA ALA A 6 12.54 -4.19 -2.94
C ALA A 6 12.16 -2.78 -2.46
N LEU A 7 12.43 -2.48 -1.18
CA LEU A 7 12.18 -1.18 -0.58
C LEU A 7 13.06 -0.08 -1.22
N GLU A 8 14.36 -0.31 -1.31
CA GLU A 8 15.30 0.61 -1.96
C GLU A 8 14.96 0.81 -3.44
N ALA A 9 14.58 -0.26 -4.15
CA ALA A 9 14.18 -0.18 -5.55
C ALA A 9 12.94 0.72 -5.76
N THR A 10 11.96 0.68 -4.85
CA THR A 10 10.77 1.55 -4.95
C THR A 10 11.08 3.03 -4.74
N VAL A 11 11.97 3.37 -3.80
CA VAL A 11 12.39 4.76 -3.56
C VAL A 11 13.18 5.29 -4.76
N VAL A 12 14.16 4.52 -5.25
CA VAL A 12 14.96 4.90 -6.42
C VAL A 12 14.09 5.05 -7.67
N LEU A 13 13.07 4.20 -7.85
CA LEU A 13 12.12 4.30 -8.95
C LEU A 13 11.35 5.63 -8.90
N ILE A 14 10.82 6.00 -7.73
CA ILE A 14 10.05 7.24 -7.55
C ILE A 14 10.94 8.45 -7.80
N GLU A 15 12.12 8.51 -7.18
CA GLU A 15 13.07 9.62 -7.35
C GLU A 15 13.46 9.81 -8.81
N LYS A 16 13.72 8.70 -9.52
CA LYS A 16 14.08 8.74 -10.94
C LYS A 16 12.90 9.21 -11.80
N CYS A 17 11.69 8.76 -11.52
CA CYS A 17 10.50 9.22 -12.23
C CYS A 17 10.23 10.71 -11.97
N GLU A 18 10.36 11.19 -10.74
CA GLU A 18 10.21 12.60 -10.39
C GLU A 18 11.27 13.47 -11.07
N SER A 19 12.53 13.02 -11.11
CA SER A 19 13.61 13.76 -11.76
C SER A 19 13.47 13.81 -13.29
N HIS A 20 13.00 12.74 -13.93
CA HIS A 20 12.92 12.66 -15.40
C HIS A 20 11.62 13.23 -15.96
N PHE A 21 10.49 13.01 -15.27
CA PHE A 21 9.16 13.35 -15.77
C PHE A 21 8.47 14.44 -14.97
N GLY A 22 8.97 14.76 -13.77
CA GLY A 22 8.32 15.67 -12.83
C GLY A 22 7.29 14.99 -11.93
N VAL A 23 6.90 15.70 -10.88
CA VAL A 23 5.94 15.22 -9.87
C VAL A 23 4.52 15.02 -10.44
N ASN A 24 4.13 15.84 -11.42
CA ASN A 24 2.80 15.83 -12.02
C ASN A 24 2.78 15.11 -13.38
N HIS A 25 3.26 13.87 -13.41
CA HIS A 25 3.30 13.07 -14.63
C HIS A 25 2.62 11.71 -14.45
N PRO A 26 1.90 11.19 -15.46
CA PRO A 26 1.22 9.89 -15.37
C PRO A 26 2.15 8.74 -15.04
N VAL A 27 3.41 8.78 -15.51
CA VAL A 27 4.42 7.77 -15.16
C VAL A 27 4.76 7.82 -13.67
N THR A 28 4.93 9.02 -13.10
CA THR A 28 5.21 9.20 -11.67
C THR A 28 4.04 8.69 -10.82
N ALA A 29 2.80 8.98 -11.21
CA ALA A 29 1.61 8.43 -10.54
C ALA A 29 1.55 6.90 -10.58
N SER A 30 1.86 6.31 -11.73
CA SER A 30 1.92 4.85 -11.89
C SER A 30 3.03 4.22 -11.04
N SER A 31 4.19 4.88 -10.92
CA SER A 31 5.28 4.45 -10.04
C SER A 31 4.84 4.45 -8.57
N TYR A 32 4.15 5.50 -8.12
CA TYR A 32 3.57 5.54 -6.77
C TYR A 32 2.54 4.41 -6.53
N ASN A 33 1.65 4.15 -7.49
CA ASN A 33 0.68 3.05 -7.37
C ASN A 33 1.37 1.68 -7.29
N ASN A 34 2.44 1.47 -8.05
CA ASN A 34 3.19 0.21 -8.02
C ASN A 34 3.98 0.04 -6.71
N ALA A 35 4.62 1.10 -6.21
CA ALA A 35 5.27 1.08 -4.91
C ALA A 35 4.28 0.74 -3.79
N ALA A 36 3.07 1.30 -3.84
CA ALA A 36 2.01 0.99 -2.89
C ALA A 36 1.65 -0.49 -2.87
N VAL A 37 1.49 -1.12 -4.05
CA VAL A 37 1.22 -2.57 -4.17
C VAL A 37 2.35 -3.39 -3.55
N MET A 38 3.61 -3.00 -3.79
CA MET A 38 4.77 -3.69 -3.23
C MET A 38 4.76 -3.63 -1.70
N HIS A 39 4.59 -2.44 -1.12
CA HIS A 39 4.51 -2.27 0.33
C HIS A 39 3.37 -3.07 0.96
N LYS A 40 2.20 -3.12 0.31
CA LYS A 40 1.10 -3.97 0.77
C LYS A 40 1.51 -5.44 0.85
N ASN A 41 2.20 -5.95 -0.17
CA ASN A 41 2.65 -7.34 -0.20
C ASN A 41 3.75 -7.62 0.84
N LEU A 42 4.48 -6.59 1.28
CA LEU A 42 5.46 -6.66 2.36
C LEU A 42 4.83 -6.57 3.76
N GLY A 43 3.54 -6.24 3.87
CA GLY A 43 2.87 -6.00 5.15
C GLY A 43 3.03 -4.57 5.68
N ASP A 44 3.71 -3.69 4.94
CA ASP A 44 3.88 -2.28 5.29
C ASP A 44 2.66 -1.45 4.87
N TYR A 45 1.54 -1.65 5.57
CA TYR A 45 0.26 -1.02 5.23
C TYR A 45 0.32 0.53 5.26
N ASP A 46 1.10 1.12 6.17
CA ASP A 46 1.20 2.58 6.31
C ASP A 46 1.93 3.23 5.12
N LEU A 47 3.06 2.67 4.71
CA LEU A 47 3.81 3.14 3.54
C LEU A 47 3.01 2.92 2.24
N SER A 48 2.31 1.78 2.15
CA SER A 48 1.41 1.50 1.04
C SER A 48 0.31 2.58 0.91
N ARG A 49 -0.32 2.95 2.03
CA ARG A 49 -1.35 3.98 2.10
C ARG A 49 -0.83 5.33 1.64
N GLU A 50 0.36 5.74 2.10
CA GLU A 50 0.96 7.00 1.69
C GLU A 50 1.23 7.04 0.17
N CYS A 51 1.77 5.94 -0.38
CA CYS A 51 2.02 5.83 -1.81
C CYS A 51 0.74 5.89 -2.65
N TYR A 52 -0.34 5.20 -2.25
CA TYR A 52 -1.63 5.32 -2.93
C TYR A 52 -2.20 6.74 -2.86
N ARG A 53 -2.06 7.44 -1.74
CA ARG A 53 -2.51 8.82 -1.60
C ARG A 53 -1.75 9.77 -2.54
N LYS A 54 -0.42 9.62 -2.64
CA LYS A 54 0.39 10.39 -3.60
C LYS A 54 -0.01 10.10 -5.05
N ALA A 55 -0.26 8.84 -5.40
CA ALA A 55 -0.75 8.47 -6.72
C ALA A 55 -2.11 9.14 -7.04
N LEU A 56 -3.03 9.14 -6.07
CA LEU A 56 -4.35 9.80 -6.20
C LEU A 56 -4.24 11.31 -6.39
N ASP A 57 -3.37 11.96 -5.61
CA ASP A 57 -3.12 13.40 -5.72
C ASP A 57 -2.62 13.75 -7.14
N VAL A 58 -1.64 12.99 -7.64
CA VAL A 58 -1.13 13.20 -9.01
C VAL A 58 -2.20 12.91 -10.06
N TYR A 59 -2.86 11.74 -10.02
CA TYR A 59 -3.93 11.40 -10.97
C TYR A 59 -5.06 12.44 -10.98
N GLY A 60 -5.45 12.93 -9.80
CA GLY A 60 -6.45 13.98 -9.66
C GLY A 60 -6.05 15.29 -10.35
N VAL A 61 -4.77 15.64 -10.33
CA VAL A 61 -4.23 16.83 -11.01
C VAL A 61 -4.11 16.62 -12.52
N ILE A 62 -3.59 15.48 -12.98
CA ILE A 62 -3.24 15.29 -14.40
C ILE A 62 -4.41 14.89 -15.30
N VAL A 63 -5.32 14.05 -14.80
CA VAL A 63 -6.40 13.45 -15.60
C VAL A 63 -7.79 13.65 -14.98
N GLY A 64 -7.84 14.16 -13.75
CA GLY A 64 -9.09 14.36 -13.02
C GLY A 64 -9.61 13.09 -12.32
N LYS A 65 -10.62 13.29 -11.47
CA LYS A 65 -11.16 12.24 -10.59
C LYS A 65 -12.04 11.22 -11.31
N ASP A 66 -12.53 11.55 -12.50
CA ASP A 66 -13.38 10.65 -13.30
C ASP A 66 -12.58 9.65 -14.15
N HIS A 67 -11.26 9.77 -14.16
CA HIS A 67 -10.40 8.91 -14.96
C HIS A 67 -10.26 7.51 -14.34
N ALA A 68 -10.19 6.47 -15.19
CA ALA A 68 -10.06 5.08 -14.77
C ALA A 68 -8.89 4.84 -13.80
N ASN A 69 -7.74 5.48 -14.03
CA ASN A 69 -6.58 5.38 -13.13
C ASN A 69 -6.85 5.92 -11.72
N TYR A 70 -7.63 6.99 -11.58
CA TYR A 70 -8.01 7.53 -10.26
C TYR A 70 -8.94 6.54 -9.53
N ALA A 71 -9.94 6.02 -10.24
CA ALA A 71 -10.84 4.98 -9.71
C ALA A 71 -10.08 3.69 -9.32
N MET A 72 -9.10 3.27 -10.12
CA MET A 72 -8.26 2.11 -9.81
C MET A 72 -7.42 2.33 -8.55
N ALA A 73 -6.79 3.50 -8.41
CA ALA A 73 -6.01 3.83 -7.21
C ALA A 73 -6.89 3.88 -5.95
N LEU A 74 -8.12 4.39 -6.05
CA LEU A 74 -9.10 4.35 -4.96
C LEU A 74 -9.51 2.93 -4.59
N ASN A 75 -9.80 2.09 -5.59
CA ASN A 75 -10.15 0.69 -5.37
C ASN A 75 -9.00 -0.07 -4.68
N ASN A 76 -7.76 0.21 -5.07
CA ASN A 76 -6.59 -0.38 -4.44
C ASN A 76 -6.40 0.07 -2.98
N LEU A 77 -6.65 1.34 -2.70
CA LEU A 77 -6.65 1.87 -1.33
C LEU A 77 -7.74 1.21 -0.47
N GLY A 78 -8.95 1.02 -0.98
CA GLY A 78 -10.00 0.30 -0.25
C GLY A 78 -9.65 -1.17 0.00
N ASN A 79 -8.98 -1.82 -0.96
CA ASN A 79 -8.46 -3.18 -0.76
C ASN A 79 -7.36 -3.24 0.30
N LEU A 80 -6.52 -2.20 0.40
CA LEU A 80 -5.52 -2.08 1.46
C LEU A 80 -6.18 -2.01 2.84
N ASP A 81 -7.21 -1.18 2.99
CA ASP A 81 -7.95 -1.00 4.25
C ASP A 81 -8.60 -2.31 4.72
N ARG A 82 -9.19 -3.05 3.78
CA ARG A 82 -9.77 -4.37 4.05
C ARG A 82 -8.71 -5.40 4.45
N ALA A 83 -7.56 -5.39 3.79
CA ALA A 83 -6.45 -6.28 4.13
C ALA A 83 -5.89 -5.99 5.53
N GLN A 84 -5.72 -4.71 5.87
CA GLN A 84 -5.28 -4.29 7.21
C GLN A 84 -6.28 -4.72 8.28
N SER A 85 -7.59 -4.51 8.04
CA SER A 85 -8.64 -4.91 8.99
C SER A 85 -8.67 -6.42 9.22
N SER A 86 -8.55 -7.22 8.15
CA SER A 86 -8.51 -8.68 8.25
C SER A 86 -7.26 -9.19 8.98
N SER A 87 -6.11 -8.55 8.79
CA SER A 87 -4.90 -8.89 9.56
C SER A 87 -5.06 -8.59 11.06
N LEU A 88 -5.77 -7.51 11.42
CA LEU A 88 -6.07 -7.21 12.83
C LEU A 88 -7.03 -8.25 13.45
N GLU A 89 -8.03 -8.68 12.70
CA GLU A 89 -9.01 -9.68 13.15
C GLU A 89 -8.35 -11.05 13.40
N LEU A 90 -7.51 -11.52 12.48
CA LEU A 90 -6.75 -12.76 12.63
C LEU A 90 -5.83 -12.72 13.87
N ASN A 91 -5.15 -11.61 14.10
CA ASN A 91 -4.27 -11.44 15.27
C ASN A 91 -5.06 -11.42 16.59
N ALA A 92 -6.30 -10.91 16.57
CA ALA A 92 -7.17 -10.90 17.74
C ALA A 92 -7.67 -12.32 18.07
N GLU A 93 -8.07 -13.10 17.07
CA GLU A 93 -8.51 -14.50 17.26
C GLU A 93 -7.38 -15.40 17.76
N GLU A 94 -6.15 -15.24 17.24
CA GLU A 94 -4.97 -15.98 17.71
C GLU A 94 -4.67 -15.67 19.19
N SER A 95 -4.80 -14.40 19.60
CA SER A 95 -4.60 -13.99 20.99
C SER A 95 -5.68 -14.53 21.95
N ALA A 96 -6.92 -14.69 21.48
CA ALA A 96 -8.02 -15.22 22.28
C ALA A 96 -7.92 -16.74 22.46
N GLY A 97 -7.58 -17.48 21.39
CA GLY A 97 -7.43 -18.94 21.43
C GLY A 97 -6.27 -19.43 22.31
N ALA A 98 -5.23 -18.62 22.48
CA ALA A 98 -4.13 -18.93 23.40
C ALA A 98 -4.54 -18.84 24.90
N SER A 99 -5.56 -18.04 25.22
CA SER A 99 -6.03 -17.86 26.60
C SER A 99 -6.90 -19.03 27.10
N ASP A 100 -7.69 -19.63 26.21
CA ASP A 100 -8.59 -20.75 26.56
C ASP A 100 -7.84 -22.08 26.71
N ALA A 101 -6.71 -22.28 26.01
CA ALA A 101 -5.92 -23.50 26.10
C ALA A 101 -5.19 -23.69 27.45
N ASN A 102 -5.10 -22.63 28.28
CA ASN A 102 -4.40 -22.67 29.56
C ASN A 102 -5.34 -22.88 30.77
N MET A 103 -6.64 -23.08 30.54
CA MET A 103 -7.65 -23.26 31.61
C MET A 103 -8.15 -24.71 31.78
N THR A 104 -7.65 -25.67 30.99
CA THR A 104 -8.10 -27.07 31.03
C THR A 104 -6.97 -28.03 31.45
N ILE A 105 -6.50 -27.89 32.69
CA ILE A 105 -5.78 -28.97 33.39
C ILE A 105 -6.34 -29.06 34.80
N TRP A 106 -7.34 -29.94 35.03
CA TRP A 106 -7.60 -30.69 36.27
C TRP A 106 -8.47 -31.91 35.95
#